data_AF-A0A229SZS9-F1
#
_entry.id   AF-A0A229SZS9-F1
#
_cell.length_a   1.000
_cell.length_b   1.000
_cell.length_c   1.000
_cell.angle_alpha   90.00
_cell.angle_beta   90.00
_cell.angle_gamma   90.00
#
_symmetry.space_group_name_H-M   'P 1'
#
loop_
_entity.id
_entity.type
_entity.pdbx_description
1 polymer ?
#
loop_
_entity_poly.entity_id
_entity_poly.type
_entity_poly.pdbx_seq_one_letter_code
_entity_poly.pdbx_strand_id
1 'polypeptide(L)'
;MNVTRGRAADVLAGNWLGSSTVPSRGLYPHQWSWDSAFIAFGLRHLAPERARRELLTLFSAQWRDGRVPHILFNPDTPPEAYFPGPSFWHAGRTSGLVQPPVHARAVLAVHEADPDPVFLATLYPKLRAWHEYLRTRRDAGGRGLVAIVHPWESGMDNSPAWDGPLASVTPSTGFVRRDLQHGAAADRPSDEDYGRYVRLAADYRDSGYQDFGDFVVEDPGFNALLADAELALAEIAGILGLPAAAAAHREAAARVAKALQDTLWDSTSGWFFARDVRTGALTPEHTCAGLLPLLLPDLAVAPALVATATGPRFRLGRVHGVPSYDLTAPDFDPGRYWRGPSWFNVGWLVRQGLLRHGEHALASRLADDLAATAARTDFAEYCDPLTGAGHGARSFSWTAALTVDLLAQPAAVA
;
A
#
# COMPACT_ATOMS: atom_id res chain seq x y z
N MET A 1 -22.29 -15.46 4.19
CA MET A 1 -21.35 -15.26 3.06
C MET A 1 -21.97 -14.44 1.93
N ASN A 2 -23.12 -14.83 1.36
CA ASN A 2 -23.70 -14.12 0.20
C ASN A 2 -24.15 -12.67 0.48
N VAL A 3 -24.71 -12.39 1.68
CA VAL A 3 -25.12 -11.03 2.08
C VAL A 3 -23.92 -10.07 2.20
N THR A 4 -22.83 -10.49 2.86
CA THR A 4 -21.61 -9.66 2.99
C THR A 4 -21.01 -9.34 1.64
N ARG A 5 -20.91 -10.32 0.73
CA ARG A 5 -20.42 -10.13 -0.63
C ARG A 5 -21.30 -9.14 -1.41
N GLY A 6 -22.62 -9.24 -1.29
CA GLY A 6 -23.56 -8.29 -1.89
C GLY A 6 -23.35 -6.85 -1.40
N ARG A 7 -23.28 -6.65 -0.08
CA ARG A 7 -23.01 -5.33 0.52
C ARG A 7 -21.67 -4.74 0.07
N ALA A 8 -20.64 -5.57 -0.06
CA ALA A 8 -19.34 -5.14 -0.55
C ALA A 8 -19.40 -4.73 -2.04
N ALA A 9 -20.15 -5.46 -2.86
CA ALA A 9 -20.39 -5.09 -4.25
C ALA A 9 -21.14 -3.75 -4.37
N ASP A 10 -22.10 -3.49 -3.47
CA ASP A 10 -22.83 -2.21 -3.41
C ASP A 10 -21.90 -1.03 -3.08
N VAL A 11 -20.95 -1.22 -2.16
CA VAL A 11 -19.92 -0.21 -1.85
C VAL A 11 -19.10 0.13 -3.09
N LEU A 12 -18.59 -0.88 -3.80
CA LEU A 12 -17.78 -0.68 -5.01
C LEU A 12 -18.59 -0.02 -6.13
N ALA A 13 -19.86 -0.42 -6.31
CA ALA A 13 -20.76 0.21 -7.27
C ALA A 13 -21.04 1.67 -6.90
N GLY A 14 -21.24 1.95 -5.59
CA GLY A 14 -21.45 3.28 -5.06
C GLY A 14 -20.25 4.21 -5.25
N ASN A 15 -19.03 3.68 -5.17
CA ASN A 15 -17.79 4.47 -5.31
C ASN A 15 -17.26 4.56 -6.76
N TRP A 16 -17.95 3.97 -7.74
CA TRP A 16 -17.57 4.02 -9.14
C TRP A 16 -17.82 5.39 -9.77
N LEU A 17 -16.82 5.94 -10.47
CA LEU A 17 -16.89 7.22 -11.19
C LEU A 17 -17.10 7.08 -12.70
N GLY A 18 -17.21 5.87 -13.24
CA GLY A 18 -17.34 5.61 -14.68
C GLY A 18 -16.07 5.09 -15.36
N SER A 19 -14.90 5.45 -14.83
CA SER A 19 -13.57 4.98 -15.29
C SER A 19 -12.66 4.47 -14.17
N SER A 20 -12.86 4.96 -12.95
CA SER A 20 -12.12 4.55 -11.76
C SER A 20 -13.02 4.57 -10.53
N THR A 21 -12.52 4.04 -9.43
CA THR A 21 -13.24 3.92 -8.17
C THR A 21 -12.53 4.77 -7.11
N VAL A 22 -13.28 5.61 -6.40
CA VAL A 22 -12.71 6.37 -5.27
C VAL A 22 -12.52 5.48 -4.04
N PRO A 23 -11.50 5.69 -3.19
CA PRO A 23 -11.42 4.99 -1.91
C PRO A 23 -12.62 5.29 -1.01
N SER A 24 -13.05 6.56 -0.98
CA SER A 24 -14.26 7.03 -0.29
C SER A 24 -14.77 8.33 -0.91
N ARG A 25 -16.08 8.43 -1.18
CA ARG A 25 -16.67 9.65 -1.78
C ARG A 25 -16.45 10.94 -0.97
N GLY A 26 -16.40 10.84 0.35
CA GLY A 26 -16.21 12.01 1.21
C GLY A 26 -14.74 12.37 1.34
N LEU A 27 -13.97 11.48 1.97
CA LEU A 27 -12.60 11.78 2.39
C LEU A 27 -11.57 11.70 1.26
N TYR A 28 -11.79 10.83 0.27
CA TYR A 28 -10.83 10.56 -0.80
C TYR A 28 -11.53 10.58 -2.17
N PRO A 29 -11.90 11.77 -2.70
CA PRO A 29 -12.83 11.90 -3.84
C PRO A 29 -12.16 11.81 -5.24
N HIS A 30 -11.06 11.08 -5.34
CA HIS A 30 -10.19 10.92 -6.52
C HIS A 30 -9.73 9.45 -6.66
N GLN A 31 -8.91 9.14 -7.67
CA GLN A 31 -8.32 7.81 -7.82
C GLN A 31 -6.96 7.76 -7.14
N TRP A 32 -6.75 6.80 -6.22
CA TRP A 32 -5.45 6.54 -5.57
C TRP A 32 -4.78 5.30 -6.17
N SER A 33 -3.46 5.36 -6.29
CA SER A 33 -2.68 4.39 -7.06
C SER A 33 -2.73 2.97 -6.50
N TRP A 34 -2.36 2.77 -5.23
CA TRP A 34 -2.38 1.43 -4.65
C TRP A 34 -3.82 0.97 -4.31
N ASP A 35 -4.73 1.90 -4.02
CA ASP A 35 -6.15 1.63 -3.79
C ASP A 35 -6.77 1.01 -5.03
N SER A 36 -6.51 1.59 -6.22
CA SER A 36 -6.95 1.04 -7.50
C SER A 36 -6.48 -0.39 -7.74
N ALA A 37 -5.28 -0.76 -7.28
CA ALA A 37 -4.81 -2.14 -7.37
C ALA A 37 -5.57 -3.07 -6.41
N PHE A 38 -5.79 -2.66 -5.16
CA PHE A 38 -6.62 -3.43 -4.20
C PHE A 38 -8.07 -3.57 -4.67
N ILE A 39 -8.63 -2.51 -5.24
CA ILE A 39 -9.97 -2.50 -5.83
C ILE A 39 -10.05 -3.48 -7.00
N ALA A 40 -9.03 -3.55 -7.85
CA ALA A 40 -8.97 -4.49 -8.96
C ALA A 40 -8.98 -5.96 -8.49
N PHE A 41 -8.35 -6.30 -7.37
CA PHE A 41 -8.43 -7.67 -6.79
C PHE A 41 -9.86 -8.07 -6.41
N GLY A 42 -10.69 -7.12 -5.95
CA GLY A 42 -12.11 -7.39 -5.70
C GLY A 42 -12.94 -7.41 -6.98
N LEU A 43 -12.73 -6.43 -7.86
CA LEU A 43 -13.48 -6.28 -9.10
C LEU A 43 -13.27 -7.44 -10.08
N ARG A 44 -12.14 -8.15 -10.04
CA ARG A 44 -11.92 -9.34 -10.88
C ARG A 44 -12.98 -10.43 -10.67
N HIS A 45 -13.65 -10.46 -9.52
CA HIS A 45 -14.70 -11.44 -9.20
C HIS A 45 -16.12 -10.95 -9.47
N LEU A 46 -16.29 -9.66 -9.81
CA LEU A 46 -17.60 -9.01 -9.96
C LEU A 46 -17.79 -8.43 -11.35
N ALA A 47 -16.77 -7.75 -11.86
CA ALA A 47 -16.77 -7.05 -13.13
C ALA A 47 -15.32 -6.93 -13.66
N PRO A 48 -14.75 -7.99 -14.25
CA PRO A 48 -13.37 -7.99 -14.77
C PRO A 48 -13.06 -6.83 -15.73
N GLU A 49 -14.02 -6.45 -16.58
CA GLU A 49 -13.91 -5.28 -17.46
C GLU A 49 -13.69 -3.97 -16.69
N ARG A 50 -14.34 -3.80 -15.52
CA ARG A 50 -14.11 -2.65 -14.66
C ARG A 50 -12.76 -2.73 -13.98
N ALA A 51 -12.31 -3.92 -13.58
CA ALA A 51 -10.97 -4.12 -13.02
C ALA A 51 -9.87 -3.74 -14.02
N ARG A 52 -10.00 -4.15 -15.28
CA ARG A 52 -9.10 -3.72 -16.37
C ARG A 52 -9.15 -2.20 -16.56
N ARG A 53 -10.35 -1.61 -16.61
CA ARG A 53 -10.54 -0.16 -16.79
C ARG A 53 -9.95 0.66 -15.64
N GLU A 54 -10.08 0.20 -14.40
CA GLU A 54 -9.49 0.83 -13.20
C GLU A 54 -7.96 1.00 -13.38
N LEU A 55 -7.28 -0.10 -13.73
CA LEU A 55 -5.83 -0.14 -13.93
C LEU A 55 -5.40 0.64 -15.18
N LEU A 56 -6.10 0.49 -16.30
CA LEU A 56 -5.83 1.27 -17.52
C LEU A 56 -5.98 2.78 -17.29
N THR A 57 -6.98 3.21 -16.51
CA THR A 57 -7.20 4.61 -16.17
C THR A 57 -6.04 5.16 -15.34
N LEU A 58 -5.59 4.43 -14.31
CA LEU A 58 -4.41 4.84 -13.53
C LEU A 58 -3.17 5.00 -14.41
N PHE A 59 -2.89 4.02 -15.27
CA PHE A 59 -1.74 4.01 -16.16
C PHE A 59 -1.85 4.97 -17.37
N SER A 60 -3.01 5.59 -17.57
CA SER A 60 -3.17 6.72 -18.50
C SER A 60 -2.53 8.01 -17.93
N ALA A 61 -2.38 8.09 -16.61
CA ALA A 61 -1.77 9.20 -15.89
C ALA A 61 -0.28 8.99 -15.58
N GLN A 62 0.32 7.90 -16.08
CA GLN A 62 1.75 7.64 -15.94
C GLN A 62 2.57 8.76 -16.60
N TRP A 63 3.59 9.25 -15.90
CA TRP A 63 4.46 10.30 -16.41
C TRP A 63 5.45 9.76 -17.44
N ARG A 64 6.06 10.68 -18.20
CA ARG A 64 7.02 10.34 -19.26
C ARG A 64 8.28 9.63 -18.77
N ASP A 65 8.67 9.87 -17.52
CA ASP A 65 9.83 9.21 -16.89
C ASP A 65 9.50 7.84 -16.29
N GLY A 66 8.27 7.37 -16.45
CA GLY A 66 7.80 6.07 -15.98
C GLY A 66 7.06 6.11 -14.64
N ARG A 67 7.14 7.19 -13.85
CA ARG A 67 6.48 7.22 -12.53
C ARG A 67 4.96 7.13 -12.65
N VAL A 68 4.36 6.34 -11.76
CA VAL A 68 2.90 6.28 -11.58
C VAL A 68 2.54 7.15 -10.37
N PRO A 69 1.76 8.23 -10.55
CA PRO A 69 1.43 9.14 -9.46
C PRO A 69 0.51 8.47 -8.44
N HIS A 70 0.59 8.87 -7.17
CA HIS A 70 -0.28 8.31 -6.13
C HIS A 70 -1.73 8.79 -6.23
N ILE A 71 -1.99 9.95 -6.82
CA ILE A 71 -3.35 10.46 -7.09
C ILE A 71 -3.49 10.83 -8.56
N LEU A 72 -4.60 10.38 -9.16
CA LEU A 72 -5.17 10.95 -10.38
C LEU A 72 -6.45 11.73 -10.01
N PHE A 73 -6.39 13.05 -10.15
CA PHE A 73 -7.46 13.96 -9.79
C PHE A 73 -8.63 13.89 -10.79
N ASN A 74 -9.83 13.74 -10.22
CA ASN A 74 -11.09 13.81 -10.97
C ASN A 74 -11.45 15.29 -11.24
N PRO A 75 -11.57 15.73 -12.51
CA PRO A 75 -11.88 17.11 -12.87
C PRO A 75 -13.28 17.54 -12.46
N ASP A 76 -14.19 16.57 -12.26
CA ASP A 76 -15.56 16.84 -11.84
C ASP A 76 -15.67 17.04 -10.31
N THR A 77 -14.58 16.81 -9.58
CA THR A 77 -14.52 17.02 -8.12
C THR A 77 -14.13 18.47 -7.81
N PRO A 78 -14.87 19.19 -6.94
CA PRO A 78 -14.54 20.56 -6.57
C PRO A 78 -13.12 20.70 -6.00
N PRO A 79 -12.36 21.75 -6.36
CA PRO A 79 -10.97 21.93 -5.90
C PRO A 79 -10.79 21.94 -4.37
N GLU A 80 -11.82 22.34 -3.62
CA GLU A 80 -11.82 22.41 -2.17
C GLU A 80 -12.09 21.06 -1.47
N ALA A 81 -12.46 20.01 -2.22
CA ALA A 81 -12.84 18.72 -1.67
C ALA A 81 -11.65 17.90 -1.14
N TYR A 82 -10.43 18.20 -1.58
CA TYR A 82 -9.22 17.52 -1.12
C TYR A 82 -8.01 18.47 -1.12
N PHE A 83 -7.18 18.38 -0.09
CA PHE A 83 -5.92 19.10 -0.01
C PHE A 83 -4.79 18.16 0.45
N PRO A 84 -3.61 18.17 -0.20
CA PRO A 84 -3.23 19.03 -1.33
C PRO A 84 -3.83 18.63 -2.70
N GLY A 85 -4.50 19.58 -3.36
CA GLY A 85 -5.18 19.38 -4.64
C GLY A 85 -4.32 19.70 -5.88
N PRO A 86 -4.87 19.61 -7.11
CA PRO A 86 -4.11 19.77 -8.37
C PRO A 86 -3.32 21.08 -8.47
N SER A 87 -3.89 22.19 -7.97
CA SER A 87 -3.27 23.51 -7.99
C SER A 87 -2.04 23.60 -7.11
N PHE A 88 -2.00 22.85 -6.00
CA PHE A 88 -0.81 22.74 -5.16
C PHE A 88 0.28 21.97 -5.89
N TRP A 89 -0.08 20.88 -6.56
CA TRP A 89 0.92 19.99 -7.14
C TRP A 89 1.62 20.56 -8.36
N HIS A 90 1.00 21.42 -9.18
CA HIS A 90 1.60 21.91 -10.45
C HIS A 90 2.00 20.80 -11.45
N ALA A 91 1.39 19.61 -11.34
CA ALA A 91 1.63 18.44 -12.21
C ALA A 91 0.42 18.09 -13.10
N GLY A 92 -0.33 19.10 -13.54
CA GLY A 92 -1.56 18.90 -14.30
C GLY A 92 -2.65 18.22 -13.45
N ARG A 93 -3.06 17.01 -13.82
CA ARG A 93 -4.15 16.26 -13.17
C ARG A 93 -3.66 15.20 -12.18
N THR A 94 -2.39 15.22 -11.79
CA THR A 94 -1.84 14.20 -10.87
C THR A 94 -1.15 14.86 -9.68
N SER A 95 -0.93 14.09 -8.62
CA SER A 95 0.10 14.45 -7.63
C SER A 95 1.51 14.21 -8.21
N GLY A 96 2.55 14.66 -7.51
CA GLY A 96 3.96 14.47 -7.91
C GLY A 96 4.67 13.28 -7.25
N LEU A 97 4.06 12.71 -6.20
CA LEU A 97 4.58 11.60 -5.41
C LEU A 97 4.04 10.26 -5.93
N VAL A 98 4.71 9.16 -5.57
CA VAL A 98 4.32 7.80 -5.96
C VAL A 98 3.69 7.00 -4.79
N GLN A 99 3.31 5.74 -5.01
CA GLN A 99 2.77 4.84 -3.99
C GLN A 99 3.29 3.41 -4.21
N PRO A 100 3.10 2.46 -3.26
CA PRO A 100 3.69 1.13 -3.35
C PRO A 100 3.27 0.37 -4.62
N PRO A 101 4.20 -0.34 -5.29
CA PRO A 101 4.01 -0.87 -6.64
C PRO A 101 3.24 -2.20 -6.70
N VAL A 102 2.05 -2.28 -6.11
CA VAL A 102 1.19 -3.48 -6.13
C VAL A 102 0.58 -3.81 -7.51
N HIS A 103 0.79 -2.96 -8.50
CA HIS A 103 0.04 -2.93 -9.76
C HIS A 103 0.29 -4.15 -10.64
N ALA A 104 1.52 -4.64 -10.75
CA ALA A 104 1.84 -5.79 -11.61
C ALA A 104 1.12 -7.05 -11.13
N ARG A 105 1.06 -7.26 -9.81
CA ARG A 105 0.33 -8.38 -9.21
C ARG A 105 -1.17 -8.26 -9.44
N ALA A 106 -1.74 -7.05 -9.33
CA ALA A 106 -3.16 -6.81 -9.64
C ALA A 106 -3.48 -7.05 -11.12
N VAL A 107 -2.63 -6.60 -12.04
CA VAL A 107 -2.77 -6.83 -13.49
C VAL A 107 -2.76 -8.32 -13.81
N LEU A 108 -1.80 -9.06 -13.27
CA LEU A 108 -1.74 -10.52 -13.43
C LEU A 108 -3.00 -11.19 -12.88
N ALA A 109 -3.40 -10.84 -11.66
CA ALA A 109 -4.58 -11.40 -10.99
C ALA A 109 -5.89 -11.15 -11.73
N VAL A 110 -6.04 -10.00 -12.41
CA VAL A 110 -7.19 -9.70 -13.27
C VAL A 110 -7.16 -10.56 -14.53
N HIS A 111 -6.00 -10.71 -15.17
CA HIS A 111 -5.84 -11.57 -16.34
C HIS A 111 -6.12 -13.05 -16.00
N GLU A 112 -5.67 -13.55 -14.86
CA GLU A 112 -5.92 -14.94 -14.45
C GLU A 112 -7.41 -15.22 -14.24
N ALA A 113 -8.17 -14.24 -13.73
CA ALA A 113 -9.61 -14.37 -13.52
C ALA A 113 -10.41 -14.24 -14.83
N ASP A 114 -9.94 -13.43 -15.77
CA ASP A 114 -10.57 -13.19 -17.07
C ASP A 114 -9.48 -12.93 -18.13
N PRO A 115 -8.98 -14.00 -18.80
CA PRO A 115 -7.82 -13.91 -19.68
C PRO A 115 -7.98 -12.94 -20.84
N ASP A 116 -7.15 -11.90 -20.82
CA ASP A 116 -7.02 -10.90 -21.88
C ASP A 116 -5.52 -10.63 -22.16
N PRO A 117 -4.92 -11.24 -23.20
CA PRO A 117 -3.54 -10.99 -23.59
C PRO A 117 -3.30 -9.57 -24.13
N VAL A 118 -4.32 -8.91 -24.68
CA VAL A 118 -4.21 -7.54 -25.21
C VAL A 118 -4.06 -6.55 -24.04
N PHE A 119 -4.82 -6.76 -22.97
CA PHE A 119 -4.66 -6.04 -21.71
C PHE A 119 -3.24 -6.15 -21.15
N LEU A 120 -2.69 -7.38 -21.09
CA LEU A 120 -1.30 -7.59 -20.64
C LEU A 120 -0.29 -6.90 -21.57
N ALA A 121 -0.41 -7.07 -22.88
CA ALA A 121 0.48 -6.44 -23.85
C ALA A 121 0.43 -4.91 -23.78
N THR A 122 -0.72 -4.33 -23.43
CA THR A 122 -0.91 -2.89 -23.26
C THR A 122 -0.22 -2.36 -22.00
N LEU A 123 -0.38 -3.05 -20.87
CA LEU A 123 0.16 -2.58 -19.58
C LEU A 123 1.62 -2.99 -19.33
N TYR A 124 2.09 -4.09 -19.91
CA TYR A 124 3.46 -4.57 -19.69
C TYR A 124 4.56 -3.52 -19.92
N PRO A 125 4.62 -2.78 -21.05
CA PRO A 125 5.65 -1.75 -21.24
C PRO A 125 5.53 -0.61 -20.21
N LYS A 126 4.31 -0.29 -19.78
CA LYS A 126 4.05 0.75 -18.77
C LYS A 126 4.51 0.31 -17.38
N LEU A 127 4.20 -0.93 -16.98
CA LEU A 127 4.67 -1.53 -15.73
C LEU A 127 6.19 -1.62 -15.69
N ARG A 128 6.83 -1.99 -16.81
CA ARG A 128 8.29 -1.98 -16.92
C ARG A 128 8.88 -0.59 -16.70
N ALA A 129 8.33 0.44 -17.35
CA ALA A 129 8.81 1.82 -17.16
C ALA A 129 8.62 2.30 -15.72
N TRP A 130 7.53 1.88 -15.07
CA TRP A 130 7.27 2.17 -13.66
C TRP A 130 8.33 1.57 -12.73
N HIS A 131 8.62 0.28 -12.90
CA HIS A 131 9.64 -0.41 -12.12
C HIS A 131 11.05 0.10 -12.40
N GLU A 132 11.33 0.46 -13.65
CA GLU A 132 12.60 1.07 -14.02
C GLU A 132 12.79 2.43 -13.35
N TYR A 133 11.76 3.27 -13.33
CA TYR A 133 11.78 4.53 -12.58
C TYR A 133 12.12 4.28 -11.11
N LEU A 134 11.46 3.32 -10.46
CA LEU A 134 11.71 3.00 -9.05
C LEU A 134 13.16 2.59 -8.81
N ARG A 135 13.67 1.61 -9.58
CA ARG A 135 15.01 1.06 -9.38
C ARG A 135 16.14 2.02 -9.74
N THR A 136 15.90 3.01 -10.60
CA THR A 136 16.95 3.92 -11.09
C THR A 136 16.85 5.33 -10.52
N ARG A 137 15.65 5.86 -10.31
CA ARG A 137 15.42 7.23 -9.82
C ARG A 137 15.20 7.28 -8.32
N ARG A 138 14.93 6.15 -7.66
CA ARG A 138 14.67 6.09 -6.22
C ARG A 138 15.68 5.30 -5.40
N ASP A 139 16.80 4.83 -5.98
CA ASP A 139 17.89 4.19 -5.22
C ASP A 139 18.83 5.22 -4.57
N ALA A 140 18.31 6.00 -3.62
CA ALA A 140 19.11 7.03 -2.93
C ALA A 140 20.28 6.44 -2.13
N GLY A 141 20.11 5.22 -1.62
CA GLY A 141 21.11 4.53 -0.81
C GLY A 141 22.19 3.80 -1.60
N GLY A 142 22.02 3.64 -2.92
CA GLY A 142 22.93 2.90 -3.80
C GLY A 142 23.00 1.40 -3.49
N ARG A 143 21.93 0.85 -2.89
CA ARG A 143 21.86 -0.54 -2.39
C ARG A 143 20.84 -1.38 -3.16
N GLY A 144 20.22 -0.83 -4.20
CA GLY A 144 19.13 -1.49 -4.91
C GLY A 144 17.81 -1.53 -4.12
N LEU A 145 17.67 -0.66 -3.10
CA LEU A 145 16.42 -0.42 -2.38
C LEU A 145 15.85 0.93 -2.80
N VAL A 146 14.53 0.95 -3.00
CA VAL A 146 13.79 2.18 -3.22
C VAL A 146 13.71 2.98 -1.92
N ALA A 147 14.12 4.24 -2.00
CA ALA A 147 13.87 5.25 -1.00
C ALA A 147 12.61 6.05 -1.35
N ILE A 148 11.70 6.13 -0.39
CA ILE A 148 10.59 7.08 -0.40
C ILE A 148 11.07 8.46 0.02
N VAL A 149 10.54 9.50 -0.63
CA VAL A 149 10.90 10.92 -0.38
C VAL A 149 9.83 11.67 0.39
N HIS A 150 8.74 10.99 0.69
CA HIS A 150 7.64 11.54 1.47
C HIS A 150 6.89 10.40 2.18
N PRO A 151 6.45 10.56 3.45
CA PRO A 151 5.71 9.52 4.17
C PRO A 151 4.50 8.95 3.41
N TRP A 152 3.72 9.81 2.74
CA TRP A 152 2.60 9.42 1.86
C TRP A 152 2.96 8.39 0.77
N GLU A 153 4.23 8.30 0.36
CA GLU A 153 4.64 7.30 -0.64
C GLU A 153 4.68 5.88 -0.08
N SER A 154 4.75 5.71 1.25
CA SER A 154 4.59 4.39 1.88
C SER A 154 3.15 3.89 1.89
N GLY A 155 2.17 4.80 1.73
CA GLY A 155 0.77 4.53 2.04
C GLY A 155 0.45 4.48 3.54
N MET A 156 1.44 4.76 4.40
CA MET A 156 1.36 4.67 5.87
C MET A 156 1.69 6.02 6.54
N ASP A 157 0.92 7.07 6.23
CA ASP A 157 1.33 8.48 6.35
C ASP A 157 1.95 8.90 7.69
N ASN A 158 1.37 8.48 8.83
CA ASN A 158 1.83 8.85 10.17
C ASN A 158 2.40 7.68 10.96
N SER A 159 2.92 6.67 10.25
CA SER A 159 3.61 5.55 10.90
C SER A 159 4.72 6.06 11.82
N PRO A 160 4.88 5.50 13.03
CA PRO A 160 5.95 5.91 13.94
C PRO A 160 7.36 5.79 13.35
N ALA A 161 7.56 4.88 12.38
CA ALA A 161 8.83 4.74 11.65
C ALA A 161 9.30 6.04 10.99
N TRP A 162 8.40 7.00 10.73
CA TRP A 162 8.72 8.26 10.10
C TRP A 162 9.10 9.37 11.10
N ASP A 163 8.90 9.18 12.40
CA ASP A 163 9.05 10.25 13.41
C ASP A 163 10.48 10.76 13.50
N GLY A 164 11.44 9.84 13.60
CA GLY A 164 12.88 10.18 13.57
C GLY A 164 13.26 10.92 12.28
N PRO A 165 13.01 10.33 11.09
CA PRO A 165 13.27 11.01 9.81
C PRO A 165 12.59 12.39 9.67
N LEU A 166 11.36 12.54 10.16
CA LEU A 166 10.59 13.80 10.09
C LEU A 166 11.01 14.84 11.13
N ALA A 167 11.74 14.47 12.18
CA ALA A 167 12.07 15.37 13.29
C ALA A 167 12.87 16.60 12.84
N SER A 168 13.65 16.48 11.76
CA SER A 168 14.45 17.58 11.19
C SER A 168 13.67 18.51 10.25
N VAL A 169 12.46 18.12 9.84
CA VAL A 169 11.63 18.88 8.91
C VAL A 169 10.89 19.98 9.66
N THR A 170 11.13 21.23 9.25
CA THR A 170 10.40 22.40 9.78
C THR A 170 8.99 22.43 9.19
N PRO A 171 7.92 22.38 10.01
CA PRO A 171 6.54 22.37 9.50
C PRO A 171 6.18 23.66 8.75
N SER A 172 5.46 23.53 7.64
CA SER A 172 4.79 24.66 7.00
C SER A 172 3.61 25.16 7.85
N THR A 173 3.20 26.42 7.66
CA THR A 173 1.97 27.00 8.24
C THR A 173 1.09 27.58 7.13
N GLY A 174 -0.12 28.04 7.47
CA GLY A 174 -0.98 28.81 6.54
C GLY A 174 -1.76 27.99 5.50
N PHE A 175 -1.88 26.67 5.66
CA PHE A 175 -2.75 25.82 4.83
C PHE A 175 -4.04 25.45 5.56
N VAL A 176 -5.07 25.05 4.81
CA VAL A 176 -6.35 24.59 5.36
C VAL A 176 -6.51 23.10 5.09
N ARG A 177 -6.53 22.31 6.16
CA ARG A 177 -6.81 20.87 6.09
C ARG A 177 -8.26 20.60 5.70
N ARG A 178 -8.45 19.63 4.81
CA ARG A 178 -9.79 19.18 4.36
C ARG A 178 -10.18 17.82 4.94
N ASP A 179 -9.21 17.02 5.36
CA ASP A 179 -9.46 15.68 5.90
C ASP A 179 -10.24 15.71 7.23
N LEU A 180 -10.04 16.75 8.06
CA LEU A 180 -10.77 16.97 9.30
C LEU A 180 -12.27 17.28 9.11
N GLN A 181 -12.71 17.60 7.88
CA GLN A 181 -14.14 17.78 7.58
C GLN A 181 -14.90 16.45 7.50
N HIS A 182 -14.17 15.33 7.38
CA HIS A 182 -14.74 14.01 7.11
C HIS A 182 -14.31 12.93 8.12
N GLY A 183 -13.40 13.25 9.05
CA GLY A 183 -12.92 12.33 10.09
C GLY A 183 -12.77 13.01 11.45
N ALA A 184 -12.80 12.22 12.53
CA ALA A 184 -12.54 12.72 13.87
C ALA A 184 -11.07 13.14 13.99
N ALA A 185 -10.81 14.31 14.59
CA ALA A 185 -9.45 14.84 14.71
C ALA A 185 -8.49 13.88 15.45
N ALA A 186 -9.00 13.12 16.43
CA ALA A 186 -8.21 12.12 17.17
C ALA A 186 -7.75 10.93 16.31
N ASP A 187 -8.47 10.65 15.22
CA ASP A 187 -8.18 9.51 14.33
C ASP A 187 -7.21 9.88 13.20
N ARG A 188 -6.70 11.13 13.15
CA ARG A 188 -5.93 11.69 12.02
C ARG A 188 -4.55 12.21 12.47
N PRO A 189 -3.60 12.41 11.54
CA PRO A 189 -2.32 13.06 11.85
C PRO A 189 -2.54 14.48 12.42
N SER A 190 -1.62 14.94 13.25
CA SER A 190 -1.68 16.28 13.86
C SER A 190 -1.45 17.40 12.83
N ASP A 191 -1.73 18.65 13.21
CA ASP A 191 -1.44 19.80 12.34
C ASP A 191 0.07 19.99 12.13
N GLU A 192 0.88 19.63 13.13
CA GLU A 192 2.35 19.64 13.02
C GLU A 192 2.83 18.60 12.01
N ASP A 193 2.28 17.37 12.06
CA ASP A 193 2.54 16.33 11.07
C ASP A 193 2.18 16.80 9.66
N TYR A 194 0.97 17.35 9.49
CA TYR A 194 0.52 17.90 8.22
C TYR A 194 1.41 19.05 7.73
N GLY A 195 1.88 19.90 8.63
CA GLY A 195 2.82 20.97 8.28
C GLY A 195 4.11 20.42 7.70
N ARG A 196 4.65 19.34 8.26
CA ARG A 196 5.82 18.64 7.70
C ARG A 196 5.52 18.02 6.34
N TYR A 197 4.35 17.39 6.18
CA TYR A 197 3.95 16.80 4.89
C TYR A 197 3.83 17.86 3.79
N VAL A 198 3.13 18.96 4.08
CA VAL A 198 2.98 20.08 3.14
C VAL A 198 4.34 20.66 2.78
N ARG A 199 5.25 20.78 3.76
CA ARG A 199 6.61 21.27 3.51
C ARG A 199 7.36 20.35 2.54
N LEU A 200 7.45 19.05 2.83
CA LEU A 200 8.15 18.09 1.98
C LEU A 200 7.54 18.03 0.57
N ALA A 201 6.22 18.05 0.46
CA ALA A 201 5.53 18.04 -0.82
C ALA A 201 5.79 19.32 -1.65
N ALA A 202 5.86 20.48 -0.99
CA ALA A 202 6.20 21.75 -1.64
C ALA A 202 7.67 21.76 -2.10
N ASP A 203 8.60 21.36 -1.23
CA ASP A 203 10.03 21.31 -1.56
C ASP A 203 10.30 20.32 -2.71
N TYR A 204 9.68 19.14 -2.69
CA TYR A 204 9.81 18.16 -3.77
C TYR A 204 9.24 18.71 -5.09
N ARG A 205 8.07 19.36 -5.05
CA ARG A 205 7.49 20.04 -6.22
C ARG A 205 8.40 21.14 -6.75
N ASP A 206 8.90 22.01 -5.88
CA ASP A 206 9.67 23.20 -6.25
C ASP A 206 11.07 22.84 -6.76
N SER A 207 11.59 21.66 -6.40
CA SER A 207 12.78 21.04 -7.02
C SER A 207 12.54 20.49 -8.45
N GLY A 208 11.31 20.54 -8.96
CA GLY A 208 10.93 19.86 -10.20
C GLY A 208 10.84 18.34 -10.06
N TYR A 209 10.56 17.85 -8.86
CA TYR A 209 10.41 16.43 -8.50
C TYR A 209 11.66 15.57 -8.77
N GLN A 210 12.84 16.14 -8.54
CA GLN A 210 14.12 15.46 -8.76
C GLN A 210 14.88 15.22 -7.46
N ASP A 211 14.75 16.11 -6.47
CA ASP A 211 15.57 16.05 -5.27
C ASP A 211 15.01 15.08 -4.23
N PHE A 212 15.90 14.35 -3.55
CA PHE A 212 15.51 13.46 -2.45
C PHE A 212 15.09 14.23 -1.19
N GLY A 213 15.56 15.47 -1.01
CA GLY A 213 15.11 16.37 0.05
C GLY A 213 15.47 15.92 1.48
N ASP A 214 14.67 16.40 2.45
CA ASP A 214 14.90 16.22 3.89
C ASP A 214 14.32 14.96 4.51
N PHE A 215 13.59 14.17 3.73
CA PHE A 215 13.07 12.87 4.13
C PHE A 215 13.44 11.84 3.06
N VAL A 216 14.26 10.85 3.41
CA VAL A 216 14.73 9.82 2.48
C VAL A 216 14.82 8.49 3.22
N VAL A 217 13.85 7.60 2.98
CA VAL A 217 13.70 6.39 3.81
C VAL A 217 13.55 5.15 2.93
N GLU A 218 14.35 4.12 3.20
CA GLU A 218 14.16 2.78 2.64
C GLU A 218 13.11 2.05 3.50
N ASP A 219 11.89 1.92 2.98
CA ASP A 219 10.77 1.24 3.64
C ASP A 219 10.76 -0.27 3.28
N PRO A 220 10.78 -1.20 4.26
CA PRO A 220 10.67 -2.63 3.98
C PRO A 220 9.37 -3.00 3.26
N GLY A 221 8.28 -2.30 3.56
CA GLY A 221 6.97 -2.54 2.94
C GLY A 221 6.97 -2.24 1.46
N PHE A 222 7.35 -1.02 1.09
CA PHE A 222 7.48 -0.60 -0.30
C PHE A 222 8.38 -1.53 -1.12
N ASN A 223 9.54 -1.89 -0.58
CA ASN A 223 10.52 -2.71 -1.26
C ASN A 223 10.09 -4.19 -1.39
N ALA A 224 9.41 -4.74 -0.39
CA ALA A 224 8.82 -6.08 -0.50
C ALA A 224 7.75 -6.11 -1.60
N LEU A 225 6.91 -5.08 -1.70
CA LEU A 225 5.89 -4.97 -2.74
C LEU A 225 6.53 -4.79 -4.13
N LEU A 226 7.65 -4.08 -4.25
CA LEU A 226 8.42 -4.02 -5.49
C LEU A 226 8.94 -5.40 -5.91
N ALA A 227 9.55 -6.14 -4.98
CA ALA A 227 10.07 -7.47 -5.28
C ALA A 227 8.95 -8.46 -5.66
N ASP A 228 7.80 -8.44 -4.99
CA ASP A 228 6.65 -9.26 -5.41
C ASP A 228 6.11 -8.84 -6.78
N ALA A 229 6.06 -7.54 -7.07
CA ALA A 229 5.61 -7.04 -8.37
C ALA A 229 6.58 -7.36 -9.51
N GLU A 230 7.89 -7.43 -9.25
CA GLU A 230 8.86 -7.97 -10.22
C GLU A 230 8.61 -9.45 -10.52
N LEU A 231 8.26 -10.26 -9.52
CA LEU A 231 7.86 -11.66 -9.76
C LEU A 231 6.59 -11.72 -10.62
N ALA A 232 5.59 -10.87 -10.35
CA ALA A 232 4.41 -10.77 -11.21
C ALA A 232 4.76 -10.35 -12.65
N LEU A 233 5.68 -9.40 -12.84
CA LEU A 233 6.17 -9.01 -14.16
C LEU A 233 6.90 -10.15 -14.87
N ALA A 234 7.60 -11.02 -14.14
CA ALA A 234 8.22 -12.20 -14.71
C ALA A 234 7.17 -13.19 -15.25
N GLU A 235 6.07 -13.37 -14.54
CA GLU A 235 4.95 -14.21 -14.96
C GLU A 235 4.24 -13.62 -16.19
N ILE A 236 3.93 -12.31 -16.16
CA ILE A 236 3.36 -11.60 -17.30
C ILE A 236 4.26 -11.72 -18.54
N ALA A 237 5.57 -11.51 -18.38
CA ALA A 237 6.54 -11.65 -19.47
C ALA A 237 6.56 -13.08 -20.03
N GLY A 238 6.41 -14.10 -19.16
CA GLY A 238 6.26 -15.49 -19.58
C GLY A 238 5.02 -15.72 -20.44
N ILE A 239 3.86 -15.21 -20.01
CA ILE A 239 2.59 -15.30 -20.76
C ILE A 239 2.70 -14.61 -22.12
N LEU A 240 3.43 -13.50 -22.19
CA LEU A 240 3.66 -12.75 -23.44
C LEU A 240 4.75 -13.35 -24.34
N GLY A 241 5.36 -14.48 -23.97
CA GLY A 241 6.41 -15.12 -24.77
C GLY A 241 7.75 -14.38 -24.76
N LEU A 242 8.08 -13.70 -23.64
CA LEU A 242 9.29 -12.90 -23.45
C LEU A 242 10.22 -13.51 -22.39
N PRO A 243 10.85 -14.69 -22.64
CA PRO A 243 11.59 -15.44 -21.62
C PRO A 243 12.81 -14.72 -21.05
N ALA A 244 13.53 -13.94 -21.87
CA ALA A 244 14.67 -13.15 -21.40
C ALA A 244 14.24 -12.04 -20.43
N ALA A 245 13.10 -11.39 -20.71
CA ALA A 245 12.56 -10.38 -19.82
C ALA A 245 12.02 -11.02 -18.54
N ALA A 246 11.39 -12.19 -18.62
CA ALA A 246 10.97 -12.95 -17.45
C ALA A 246 12.14 -13.29 -16.52
N ALA A 247 13.28 -13.73 -17.08
CA ALA A 247 14.49 -13.97 -16.31
C ALA A 247 15.02 -12.69 -15.62
N ALA A 248 15.10 -11.57 -16.36
CA ALA A 248 15.57 -10.30 -15.83
C ALA A 248 14.69 -9.77 -14.67
N HIS A 249 13.37 -9.98 -14.74
CA HIS A 249 12.45 -9.64 -13.66
C HIS A 249 12.65 -10.52 -12.41
N ARG A 250 12.87 -11.84 -12.56
CA ARG A 250 13.21 -12.71 -11.42
C ARG A 250 14.52 -12.30 -10.77
N GLU A 251 15.54 -11.96 -11.55
CA GLU A 251 16.80 -11.46 -11.03
C GLU A 251 16.63 -10.13 -10.29
N ALA A 252 15.80 -9.22 -10.79
CA ALA A 252 15.50 -7.97 -10.11
C ALA A 252 14.80 -8.21 -8.77
N ALA A 253 13.80 -9.10 -8.73
CA ALA A 253 13.14 -9.51 -7.49
C ALA A 253 14.16 -10.07 -6.47
N ALA A 254 15.05 -10.97 -6.92
CA ALA A 254 16.08 -11.57 -6.08
C ALA A 254 17.07 -10.53 -5.52
N ARG A 255 17.45 -9.52 -6.33
CA ARG A 255 18.32 -8.42 -5.88
C ARG A 255 17.67 -7.59 -4.77
N VAL A 256 16.40 -7.20 -4.94
CA VAL A 256 15.67 -6.43 -3.92
C VAL A 256 15.46 -7.28 -2.65
N ALA A 257 15.08 -8.55 -2.79
CA ALA A 257 14.91 -9.48 -1.67
C ALA A 257 16.20 -9.68 -0.86
N LYS A 258 17.34 -9.75 -1.55
CA LYS A 258 18.66 -9.80 -0.90
C LYS A 258 18.97 -8.48 -0.18
N ALA A 259 18.77 -7.35 -0.83
CA ALA A 259 19.06 -6.04 -0.25
C ALA A 259 18.20 -5.76 1.01
N LEU A 260 16.93 -6.19 1.02
CA LEU A 260 16.05 -6.16 2.19
C LEU A 260 16.66 -6.91 3.38
N GLN A 261 17.11 -8.15 3.17
CA GLN A 261 17.71 -8.98 4.22
C GLN A 261 19.07 -8.45 4.67
N ASP A 262 19.90 -7.96 3.75
CA ASP A 262 21.24 -7.46 4.10
C ASP A 262 21.19 -6.11 4.84
N THR A 263 20.14 -5.30 4.59
CA THR A 263 20.11 -3.89 5.03
C THR A 263 19.06 -3.59 6.09
N LEU A 264 17.88 -4.20 6.00
CA LEU A 264 16.71 -3.83 6.82
C LEU A 264 16.35 -4.86 7.89
N TRP A 265 16.87 -6.09 7.80
CA TRP A 265 16.65 -7.13 8.81
C TRP A 265 17.57 -6.93 10.01
N ASP A 266 16.98 -6.87 11.21
CA ASP A 266 17.73 -7.03 12.46
C ASP A 266 17.47 -8.40 13.06
N SER A 267 18.51 -9.23 13.10
CA SER A 267 18.44 -10.60 13.62
C SER A 267 18.18 -10.67 15.12
N THR A 268 18.46 -9.59 15.86
CA THR A 268 18.30 -9.54 17.32
C THR A 268 16.84 -9.41 17.70
N SER A 269 16.11 -8.51 17.05
CA SER A 269 14.67 -8.33 17.22
C SER A 269 13.84 -9.33 16.40
N GLY A 270 14.42 -9.91 15.34
CA GLY A 270 13.67 -10.74 14.40
C GLY A 270 12.66 -9.91 13.60
N TRP A 271 13.06 -8.71 13.17
CA TRP A 271 12.19 -7.75 12.47
C TRP A 271 12.87 -7.03 11.31
N PHE A 272 12.08 -6.56 10.35
CA PHE A 272 12.53 -5.64 9.31
C PHE A 272 12.17 -4.20 9.69
N PHE A 273 13.16 -3.33 9.76
CA PHE A 273 12.98 -1.91 10.08
C PHE A 273 13.14 -1.04 8.83
N ALA A 274 12.44 0.10 8.80
CA ALA A 274 12.78 1.13 7.84
C ALA A 274 14.16 1.71 8.15
N ARG A 275 14.81 2.28 7.14
CA ARG A 275 16.14 2.87 7.28
C ARG A 275 16.14 4.29 6.77
N ASP A 276 16.53 5.22 7.62
CA ASP A 276 16.81 6.59 7.20
C ASP A 276 18.13 6.59 6.40
N VAL A 277 18.04 6.92 5.12
CA VAL A 277 19.20 6.92 4.22
C VAL A 277 20.20 8.01 4.60
N ARG A 278 19.73 9.14 5.15
CA ARG A 278 20.58 10.30 5.48
C ARG A 278 21.48 10.03 6.66
N THR A 279 20.94 9.38 7.70
CA THR A 279 21.70 9.01 8.91
C THR A 279 22.32 7.62 8.80
N GLY A 280 21.76 6.80 7.93
CA GLY A 280 22.11 5.40 7.73
C GLY A 280 21.60 4.45 8.81
N ALA A 281 20.80 4.96 9.75
CA ALA A 281 20.29 4.21 10.89
C ALA A 281 18.94 3.53 10.58
N LEU A 282 18.73 2.37 11.18
CA LEU A 282 17.41 1.75 11.24
C LEU A 282 16.50 2.53 12.20
N THR A 283 15.24 2.69 11.82
CA THR A 283 14.20 3.30 12.67
C THR A 283 13.76 2.23 13.68
N PRO A 284 13.88 2.44 15.01
CA PRO A 284 13.64 1.40 16.01
C PRO A 284 12.15 1.10 16.27
N GLU A 285 11.29 1.30 15.27
CA GLU A 285 9.84 1.21 15.38
C GLU A 285 9.32 -0.06 14.70
N HIS A 286 8.67 -0.93 15.48
CA HIS A 286 8.08 -2.16 14.96
C HIS A 286 6.72 -1.84 14.32
N THR A 287 6.71 -1.65 13.02
CA THR A 287 5.50 -1.36 12.24
C THR A 287 5.14 -2.53 11.32
N CYS A 288 3.88 -2.58 10.88
CA CYS A 288 3.39 -3.65 10.00
C CYS A 288 4.11 -3.72 8.63
N ALA A 289 4.80 -2.65 8.20
CA ALA A 289 5.63 -2.67 7.00
C ALA A 289 6.73 -3.75 7.09
N GLY A 290 7.24 -4.04 8.29
CA GLY A 290 8.23 -5.08 8.54
C GLY A 290 7.71 -6.51 8.33
N LEU A 291 6.39 -6.71 8.22
CA LEU A 291 5.77 -8.01 7.91
C LEU A 291 5.66 -8.28 6.41
N LEU A 292 5.65 -7.23 5.58
CA LEU A 292 5.40 -7.38 4.14
C LEU A 292 6.48 -8.17 3.38
N PRO A 293 7.75 -8.28 3.85
CA PRO A 293 8.70 -9.24 3.29
C PRO A 293 8.21 -10.69 3.24
N LEU A 294 7.23 -11.11 4.06
CA LEU A 294 6.59 -12.43 3.96
C LEU A 294 5.95 -12.70 2.58
N LEU A 295 5.71 -11.67 1.76
CA LEU A 295 5.24 -11.84 0.39
C LEU A 295 6.28 -12.50 -0.53
N LEU A 296 7.54 -12.53 -0.13
CA LEU A 296 8.63 -13.02 -0.97
C LEU A 296 8.80 -14.53 -0.80
N PRO A 297 8.95 -15.30 -1.90
CA PRO A 297 9.21 -16.72 -1.81
C PRO A 297 10.58 -16.97 -1.18
N ASP A 298 10.75 -18.12 -0.54
CA ASP A 298 12.03 -18.59 0.00
C ASP A 298 12.72 -17.63 0.98
N LEU A 299 11.95 -16.76 1.65
CA LEU A 299 12.47 -15.87 2.70
C LEU A 299 12.97 -16.70 3.90
N ALA A 300 14.29 -16.83 4.03
CA ALA A 300 14.94 -17.64 5.06
C ALA A 300 14.56 -17.22 6.49
N VAL A 301 14.30 -15.93 6.70
CA VAL A 301 13.94 -15.36 8.00
C VAL A 301 12.43 -15.41 8.32
N ALA A 302 11.61 -15.98 7.43
CA ALA A 302 10.16 -16.05 7.63
C ALA A 302 9.74 -16.71 8.96
N PRO A 303 10.35 -17.83 9.42
CA PRO A 303 9.97 -18.42 10.71
C PRO A 303 10.19 -17.47 11.90
N ALA A 304 11.30 -16.72 11.91
CA ALA A 304 11.59 -15.75 12.95
C ALA A 304 10.61 -14.56 12.89
N LEU A 305 10.32 -14.08 11.68
CA LEU A 305 9.37 -12.99 11.47
C LEU A 305 7.94 -13.37 11.92
N VAL A 306 7.47 -14.57 11.59
CA VAL A 306 6.17 -15.10 12.04
C VAL A 306 6.13 -15.27 13.56
N ALA A 307 7.24 -15.72 14.17
CA ALA A 307 7.34 -15.80 15.63
C ALA A 307 7.17 -14.41 16.29
N THR A 308 7.84 -13.38 15.77
CA THR A 308 7.66 -12.01 16.25
C THR A 308 6.25 -11.50 16.01
N ALA A 309 5.66 -11.77 14.84
CA ALA A 309 4.30 -11.37 14.48
C ALA A 309 3.24 -11.99 15.41
N THR A 310 3.40 -13.25 15.79
CA THR A 310 2.47 -13.96 16.69
C THR A 310 2.74 -13.70 18.17
N GLY A 311 3.90 -13.10 18.49
CA GLY A 311 4.32 -12.72 19.82
C GLY A 311 3.59 -11.48 20.38
N PRO A 312 4.05 -10.95 21.54
CA PRO A 312 3.35 -9.89 22.27
C PRO A 312 3.16 -8.58 21.49
N ARG A 313 4.07 -8.26 20.57
CA ARG A 313 4.08 -6.99 19.83
C ARG A 313 2.92 -6.85 18.85
N PHE A 314 2.52 -7.93 18.17
CA PHE A 314 1.45 -7.88 17.16
C PHE A 314 0.30 -8.85 17.45
N ARG A 315 0.54 -9.89 18.23
CA ARG A 315 -0.45 -10.89 18.64
C ARG A 315 -1.25 -11.45 17.45
N LEU A 316 -0.60 -11.61 16.30
CA LEU A 316 -1.23 -12.03 15.05
C LEU A 316 -2.07 -13.30 15.25
N GLY A 317 -3.32 -13.25 14.82
CA GLY A 317 -4.30 -14.33 15.03
C GLY A 317 -4.97 -14.36 16.40
N ARG A 318 -4.71 -13.37 17.27
CA ARG A 318 -5.35 -13.17 18.59
C ARG A 318 -5.92 -11.76 18.76
N VAL A 319 -5.90 -10.96 17.71
CA VAL A 319 -6.44 -9.60 17.60
C VAL A 319 -7.18 -9.48 16.26
N HIS A 320 -7.92 -8.41 16.05
CA HIS A 320 -8.57 -8.12 14.78
C HIS A 320 -7.56 -7.59 13.78
N GLY A 321 -7.40 -8.27 12.63
CA GLY A 321 -6.49 -7.92 11.56
C GLY A 321 -5.01 -8.01 11.94
N VAL A 322 -4.22 -7.06 11.42
CA VAL A 322 -2.79 -6.91 11.68
C VAL A 322 -2.57 -5.48 12.20
N PRO A 323 -2.21 -5.29 13.49
CA PRO A 323 -1.94 -3.96 14.03
C PRO A 323 -0.88 -3.24 13.19
N SER A 324 -1.11 -1.95 12.89
CA SER A 324 -0.14 -1.16 12.11
C SER A 324 1.15 -0.88 12.87
N TYR A 325 1.11 -0.97 14.20
CA TYR A 325 2.20 -0.66 15.11
C TYR A 325 2.19 -1.59 16.32
N ASP A 326 3.33 -1.67 17.00
CA ASP A 326 3.55 -2.51 18.19
C ASP A 326 2.54 -2.21 19.30
N LEU A 327 1.74 -3.22 19.67
CA LEU A 327 0.75 -3.17 20.75
C LEU A 327 1.37 -2.90 22.13
N THR A 328 2.68 -3.09 22.28
CA THR A 328 3.43 -2.88 23.52
C THR A 328 4.16 -1.55 23.56
N ALA A 329 4.13 -0.77 22.47
CA ALA A 329 4.76 0.54 22.44
C ALA A 329 4.02 1.54 23.34
N PRO A 330 4.74 2.44 24.02
CA PRO A 330 4.13 3.40 24.95
C PRO A 330 3.22 4.43 24.27
N ASP A 331 3.46 4.70 22.97
CA ASP A 331 2.69 5.63 22.15
C ASP A 331 1.74 4.92 21.16
N PHE A 332 1.50 3.62 21.35
CA PHE A 332 0.44 2.89 20.64
C PHE A 332 -0.92 3.56 20.88
N ASP A 333 -1.62 3.86 19.79
CA ASP A 333 -2.95 4.46 19.82
C ASP A 333 -3.90 3.65 18.93
N PRO A 334 -4.90 2.94 19.49
CA PRO A 334 -5.75 2.02 18.74
C PRO A 334 -6.72 2.71 17.76
N GLY A 335 -6.87 4.04 17.83
CA GLY A 335 -7.75 4.82 16.94
C GLY A 335 -7.00 5.68 15.92
N ARG A 336 -5.72 5.96 16.15
CA ARG A 336 -4.97 6.95 15.35
C ARG A 336 -4.26 6.37 14.13
N TYR A 337 -5.01 6.21 13.04
CA TYR A 337 -4.50 6.00 11.68
C TYR A 337 -3.43 4.87 11.56
N TRP A 338 -2.15 5.17 11.30
CA TRP A 338 -1.06 4.16 11.20
C TRP A 338 -0.24 3.98 12.48
N ARG A 339 -0.75 4.44 13.63
CA ARG A 339 -0.10 4.32 14.96
C ARG A 339 -0.71 3.26 15.87
N GLY A 340 -1.41 2.29 15.28
CA GLY A 340 -2.03 1.22 16.06
C GLY A 340 -3.13 0.45 15.34
N PRO A 341 -4.11 1.11 14.68
CA PRO A 341 -5.20 0.43 14.01
C PRO A 341 -4.74 -0.67 13.06
N SER A 342 -5.59 -1.68 12.90
CA SER A 342 -5.46 -2.72 11.89
C SER A 342 -6.07 -2.29 10.56
N TRP A 343 -5.35 -2.57 9.48
CA TRP A 343 -5.72 -2.18 8.12
C TRP A 343 -6.03 -3.39 7.25
N PHE A 344 -7.14 -3.35 6.51
CA PHE A 344 -7.63 -4.52 5.76
C PHE A 344 -6.73 -4.91 4.59
N ASN A 345 -6.14 -3.94 3.91
CA ASN A 345 -5.16 -4.17 2.84
C ASN A 345 -3.87 -4.82 3.37
N VAL A 346 -3.34 -4.34 4.50
CA VAL A 346 -2.16 -4.95 5.13
C VAL A 346 -2.48 -6.35 5.64
N GLY A 347 -3.62 -6.55 6.29
CA GLY A 347 -4.06 -7.88 6.72
C GLY A 347 -4.19 -8.85 5.54
N TRP A 348 -4.73 -8.39 4.41
CA TRP A 348 -4.81 -9.18 3.18
C TRP A 348 -3.42 -9.52 2.65
N LEU A 349 -2.48 -8.56 2.60
CA LEU A 349 -1.10 -8.80 2.16
C LEU A 349 -0.36 -9.80 3.07
N VAL A 350 -0.44 -9.62 4.39
CA VAL A 350 0.17 -10.53 5.36
C VAL A 350 -0.41 -11.93 5.22
N ARG A 351 -1.72 -12.06 4.99
CA ARG A 351 -2.32 -13.36 4.68
C ARG A 351 -1.68 -14.03 3.46
N GLN A 352 -1.44 -13.29 2.37
CA GLN A 352 -0.78 -13.85 1.18
C GLN A 352 0.63 -14.35 1.52
N GLY A 353 1.37 -13.60 2.35
CA GLY A 353 2.69 -14.03 2.81
C GLY A 353 2.64 -15.27 3.70
N LEU A 354 1.69 -15.35 4.63
CA LEU A 354 1.48 -16.54 5.46
C LEU A 354 1.19 -17.78 4.61
N LEU A 355 0.32 -17.68 3.60
CA LEU A 355 0.05 -18.78 2.68
C LEU A 355 1.30 -19.24 1.94
N ARG A 356 2.14 -18.29 1.51
CA ARG A 356 3.40 -18.57 0.80
C ARG A 356 4.40 -19.35 1.65
N HIS A 357 4.35 -19.18 2.97
CA HIS A 357 5.22 -19.85 3.94
C HIS A 357 4.55 -21.03 4.67
N GLY A 358 3.42 -21.52 4.17
CA GLY A 358 2.76 -22.72 4.73
C GLY A 358 1.99 -22.49 6.04
N GLU A 359 1.82 -21.25 6.48
CA GLU A 359 1.08 -20.88 7.69
C GLU A 359 -0.45 -20.88 7.46
N HIS A 360 -0.97 -21.95 6.87
CA HIS A 360 -2.34 -22.03 6.35
C HIS A 360 -3.42 -21.80 7.42
N ALA A 361 -3.23 -22.36 8.62
CA ALA A 361 -4.18 -22.18 9.71
C ALA A 361 -4.25 -20.73 10.21
N LEU A 362 -3.10 -20.04 10.28
CA LEU A 362 -3.06 -18.64 10.67
C LEU A 362 -3.64 -17.74 9.56
N ALA A 363 -3.29 -18.02 8.30
CA ALA A 363 -3.84 -17.32 7.14
C ALA A 363 -5.36 -17.45 7.04
N SER A 364 -5.92 -18.64 7.32
CA SER A 364 -7.37 -18.86 7.33
C SER A 364 -8.05 -18.06 8.43
N ARG A 365 -7.53 -18.10 9.66
CA ARG A 365 -8.07 -17.30 10.78
C ARG A 365 -8.05 -15.81 10.48
N LEU A 366 -6.96 -15.31 9.90
CA LEU A 366 -6.84 -13.91 9.51
C LEU A 366 -7.86 -13.55 8.41
N ALA A 367 -8.09 -14.43 7.44
CA ALA A 367 -9.11 -14.23 6.39
C ALA A 367 -10.52 -14.09 6.97
N ASP A 368 -10.89 -15.02 7.86
CA ASP A 368 -12.20 -15.06 8.50
C ASP A 368 -12.43 -13.80 9.37
N ASP A 369 -11.41 -13.41 10.14
CA ASP A 369 -11.47 -12.21 10.97
C ASP A 369 -11.60 -10.93 10.12
N LEU A 370 -10.81 -10.79 9.05
CA LEU A 370 -10.89 -9.62 8.16
C LEU A 370 -12.28 -9.51 7.53
N ALA A 371 -12.83 -10.61 6.99
CA ALA A 371 -14.15 -10.60 6.37
C ALA A 371 -15.27 -10.30 7.39
N ALA A 372 -15.20 -10.88 8.60
CA ALA A 372 -16.16 -10.64 9.66
C ALA A 372 -16.10 -9.20 10.18
N THR A 373 -14.89 -8.68 10.39
CA THR A 373 -14.67 -7.31 10.88
C THR A 373 -15.06 -6.27 9.84
N ALA A 374 -14.78 -6.50 8.55
CA ALA A 374 -15.26 -5.63 7.47
C ALA A 374 -16.79 -5.55 7.46
N ALA A 375 -17.47 -6.69 7.57
CA ALA A 375 -18.94 -6.75 7.56
C ALA A 375 -19.58 -6.04 8.77
N ARG A 376 -18.96 -6.16 9.95
CA ARG A 376 -19.43 -5.56 11.22
C ARG A 376 -19.23 -4.05 11.26
N THR A 377 -18.21 -3.55 10.56
CA THR A 377 -17.81 -2.13 10.58
C THR A 377 -18.30 -1.34 9.38
N ASP A 378 -19.21 -1.91 8.58
CA ASP A 378 -19.70 -1.31 7.33
C ASP A 378 -18.56 -0.91 6.39
N PHE A 379 -17.58 -1.82 6.26
CA PHE A 379 -16.38 -1.66 5.44
C PHE A 379 -15.59 -0.40 5.83
N ALA A 380 -15.19 -0.31 7.10
CA ALA A 380 -14.33 0.78 7.57
C ALA A 380 -12.96 0.80 6.87
N GLU A 381 -12.30 1.95 6.88
CA GLU A 381 -10.94 2.13 6.37
C GLU A 381 -9.93 1.31 7.19
N TYR A 382 -10.04 1.38 8.52
CA TYR A 382 -9.25 0.63 9.50
C TYR A 382 -10.09 0.32 10.75
N CYS A 383 -9.59 -0.55 11.62
CA CYS A 383 -10.26 -0.92 12.86
C CYS A 383 -9.30 -0.97 14.06
N ASP A 384 -9.84 -0.77 15.25
CA ASP A 384 -9.12 -1.02 16.50
C ASP A 384 -8.76 -2.52 16.59
N PRO A 385 -7.47 -2.90 16.72
CA PRO A 385 -7.07 -4.30 16.76
C PRO A 385 -7.59 -5.05 17.99
N LEU A 386 -7.84 -4.37 19.11
CA LEU A 386 -8.24 -4.98 20.37
C LEU A 386 -9.75 -5.16 20.48
N THR A 387 -10.53 -4.20 19.95
CA THR A 387 -12.00 -4.20 20.06
C THR A 387 -12.71 -4.54 18.76
N GLY A 388 -12.03 -4.37 17.62
CA GLY A 388 -12.60 -4.55 16.30
C GLY A 388 -13.58 -3.45 15.90
N ALA A 389 -13.58 -2.31 16.59
CA ALA A 389 -14.37 -1.13 16.26
C ALA A 389 -13.82 -0.46 14.99
N GLY A 390 -14.69 -0.01 14.09
CA GLY A 390 -14.27 0.65 12.86
C GLY A 390 -13.87 2.11 13.10
N HIS A 391 -12.84 2.59 12.41
CA HIS A 391 -12.37 3.98 12.41
C HIS A 391 -12.16 4.49 10.98
N GLY A 392 -11.91 5.78 10.82
CA GLY A 392 -11.78 6.41 9.50
C GLY A 392 -13.08 6.38 8.68
N ALA A 393 -12.95 6.43 7.35
CA ALA A 393 -14.10 6.41 6.47
C ALA A 393 -14.86 5.06 6.52
N ARG A 394 -16.17 5.10 6.25
CA ARG A 394 -17.03 3.90 6.02
C ARG A 394 -17.25 3.69 4.54
N SER A 395 -17.76 2.52 4.16
CA SER A 395 -17.93 2.15 2.75
C SER A 395 -16.62 2.34 1.95
N PHE A 396 -15.52 1.88 2.54
CA PHE A 396 -14.18 2.04 1.98
C PHE A 396 -13.91 1.00 0.89
N SER A 397 -13.44 1.46 -0.28
CA SER A 397 -13.40 0.63 -1.48
C SER A 397 -12.44 -0.54 -1.39
N TRP A 398 -11.20 -0.38 -0.88
CA TRP A 398 -10.34 -1.57 -0.73
C TRP A 398 -10.95 -2.56 0.26
N THR A 399 -11.69 -2.10 1.27
CA THR A 399 -12.16 -2.99 2.35
C THR A 399 -13.26 -3.87 1.79
N ALA A 400 -14.16 -3.26 1.03
CA ALA A 400 -15.14 -3.97 0.24
C ALA A 400 -14.49 -4.91 -0.80
N ALA A 401 -13.54 -4.41 -1.60
CA ALA A 401 -12.87 -5.20 -2.64
C ALA A 401 -12.16 -6.44 -2.10
N LEU A 402 -11.37 -6.28 -1.05
CA LEU A 402 -10.63 -7.38 -0.45
C LEU A 402 -11.54 -8.34 0.30
N THR A 403 -12.66 -7.87 0.85
CA THR A 403 -13.71 -8.76 1.37
C THR A 403 -14.30 -9.63 0.26
N VAL A 404 -14.59 -9.06 -0.91
CA VAL A 404 -15.06 -9.84 -2.07
C VAL A 404 -14.02 -10.86 -2.50
N ASP A 405 -12.75 -10.46 -2.58
CA ASP A 405 -11.65 -11.35 -2.96
C ASP A 405 -11.47 -12.51 -1.99
N LEU A 406 -11.48 -12.24 -0.67
CA LEU A 406 -11.38 -13.28 0.36
C LEU A 406 -12.56 -14.26 0.30
N LEU A 407 -13.79 -13.77 0.10
CA LEU A 407 -15.00 -14.60 0.03
C LEU A 407 -15.13 -15.39 -1.28
N ALA A 408 -14.35 -15.04 -2.31
CA ALA A 408 -14.31 -15.75 -3.60
C ALA A 408 -13.25 -16.86 -3.64
N GLN A 409 -12.27 -16.84 -2.74
CA GLN A 409 -11.24 -17.88 -2.68
C GLN A 409 -11.82 -19.18 -2.09
N PRO A 410 -11.44 -20.36 -2.62
CA PRO A 410 -11.80 -21.62 -1.99
C PRO A 410 -11.20 -21.68 -0.57
N ALA A 411 -11.92 -22.33 0.36
CA ALA A 411 -11.40 -22.55 1.71
C ALA A 411 -10.03 -23.25 1.60
N ALA A 412 -9.02 -22.72 2.30
CA ALA A 412 -7.70 -23.32 2.31
C ALA A 412 -7.83 -24.75 2.87
N VAL A 413 -7.55 -25.75 2.03
CA VAL A 413 -7.53 -27.15 2.47
C VAL A 413 -6.32 -27.31 3.39
N ALA A 414 -6.58 -27.74 4.61
CA ALA A 414 -5.59 -27.90 5.68
C ALA A 414 -4.63 -29.06 5.44
#